data_AF-A0A7X3YQB9-F1
#
_entry.id   AF-A0A7X3YQB9-F1
#
_cell.length_a   1.000
_cell.length_b   1.000
_cell.length_c   1.000
_cell.angle_alpha   90.00
_cell.angle_beta   90.00
_cell.angle_gamma   90.00
#
_symmetry.space_group_name_H-M   'P 1'
#
loop_
_entity.id
_entity.type
_entity.pdbx_description
1 polymer ?
#
loop_
_entity_poly.entity_id
_entity_poly.type
_entity_poly.pdbx_seq_one_letter_code
_entity_poly.pdbx_strand_id
1 'polypeptide(L)'
;MTSTLRHIEPGIAELVTAVHNNGFSGGNTIGPVGLAPFHDFDGVVTTEMRDTLDAVAAGLKNGSITTWYELSWLALATDCCQPGR
;
A
#
# COMPACT_ATOMS: atom_id res chain seq x y z
N MET A 1 21.01 2.47 3.46
CA MET A 1 20.07 1.42 3.88
C MET A 1 18.76 2.08 4.26
N THR A 2 17.62 1.47 3.94
CA THR A 2 16.30 1.96 4.35
C THR A 2 15.43 0.78 4.81
N SER A 3 14.29 1.07 5.43
CA SER A 3 13.31 0.09 5.90
C SER A 3 11.98 0.28 5.18
N THR A 4 11.23 -0.82 5.02
CA THR A 4 9.83 -0.75 4.59
C THR A 4 8.94 -0.33 5.75
N LEU A 5 8.00 0.56 5.47
CA LEU A 5 7.05 1.07 6.45
C LEU A 5 5.65 0.62 6.09
N ARG A 6 4.99 -0.04 7.04
CA ARG A 6 3.53 -0.08 7.08
C ARG A 6 3.07 1.19 7.77
N HIS A 7 2.44 2.11 7.03
CA HIS A 7 2.01 3.39 7.58
C HIS A 7 0.71 3.21 8.36
N ILE A 8 0.82 2.57 9.54
CA ILE A 8 -0.31 2.27 10.42
C ILE A 8 -0.89 3.55 11.01
N GLU A 9 -0.07 4.55 11.33
CA GLU A 9 -0.54 5.81 11.93
C GLU A 9 -1.56 6.55 11.07
N PRO A 10 -1.29 6.90 9.79
CA PRO A 10 -2.32 7.50 8.94
C PRO A 10 -3.48 6.55 8.68
N GLY A 11 -3.24 5.24 8.58
CA GLY A 11 -4.32 4.25 8.45
C GLY A 11 -5.29 4.27 9.64
N ILE A 12 -4.79 4.33 10.88
CA ILE A 12 -5.64 4.43 12.08
C ILE A 12 -6.34 5.79 12.12
N ALA A 13 -5.63 6.88 11.79
CA ALA A 13 -6.22 8.22 11.78
C ALA A 13 -7.41 8.32 10.79
N GLU A 14 -7.29 7.71 9.62
CA GLU A 14 -8.37 7.61 8.62
C GLU A 14 -9.57 6.82 9.17
N LEU A 15 -9.33 5.68 9.81
CA LEU A 15 -10.42 4.86 10.39
C LEU A 15 -11.15 5.59 11.51
N VAL A 16 -10.42 6.25 12.43
CA VAL A 16 -11.03 7.05 13.51
C VAL A 16 -11.85 8.20 12.95
N THR A 17 -11.33 8.87 11.91
CA THR A 17 -12.06 9.95 11.22
C THR A 17 -13.33 9.43 10.54
N ALA A 18 -13.27 8.26 9.91
CA ALA A 18 -14.43 7.63 9.29
C ALA A 18 -15.51 7.25 10.33
N VAL A 19 -15.12 6.77 11.51
CA VAL A 19 -16.05 6.50 12.62
C VAL A 19 -16.70 7.80 13.10
N HIS A 20 -15.90 8.85 13.34
CA HIS A 20 -16.39 10.15 13.76
C HIS A 20 -17.40 10.74 12.78
N ASN A 21 -17.14 10.61 11.48
CA ASN A 21 -18.01 11.11 10.41
C ASN A 21 -19.15 10.15 10.06
N ASN A 22 -19.36 9.10 10.87
CA ASN A 22 -20.43 8.12 10.71
C ASN A 22 -20.39 7.38 9.34
N GLY A 23 -19.21 7.29 8.73
CA GLY A 23 -18.95 6.69 7.41
C GLY A 23 -18.11 5.41 7.47
N PHE A 24 -17.90 4.85 8.66
CA PHE A 24 -17.13 3.63 8.84
C PHE A 24 -17.90 2.40 8.35
N SER A 25 -17.41 1.77 7.28
CA SER A 25 -17.83 0.43 6.85
C SER A 25 -16.89 -0.60 7.50
N GLY A 26 -17.34 -1.26 8.56
CA GLY A 26 -16.55 -2.31 9.22
C GLY A 26 -16.02 -3.36 8.23
N GLY A 27 -14.94 -4.06 8.61
CA GLY A 27 -14.26 -5.03 7.76
C GLY A 27 -12.75 -4.76 7.69
N ASN A 28 -12.11 -5.32 6.66
CA ASN A 28 -10.67 -5.17 6.45
C ASN A 28 -10.39 -3.93 5.59
N THR A 29 -9.37 -3.15 5.99
CA THR A 29 -8.91 -1.99 5.23
C THR A 29 -7.45 -2.17 4.84
N ILE A 30 -7.11 -1.70 3.64
CA ILE A 30 -5.74 -1.68 3.14
C ILE A 30 -5.19 -0.27 3.38
N GLY A 31 -4.19 -0.18 4.25
CA GLY A 31 -3.51 1.07 4.57
C GLY A 31 -2.28 1.33 3.69
N PRO A 32 -1.76 2.57 3.72
CA PRO A 32 -0.59 2.95 2.94
C PRO A 32 0.69 2.23 3.37
N VAL A 33 1.62 2.11 2.43
CA VAL A 33 2.97 1.57 2.62
C VAL A 33 3.99 2.52 2.00
N GLY A 34 5.24 2.45 2.44
CA GLY A 34 6.30 3.26 1.86
C GLY A 34 7.69 2.87 2.35
N LEU A 35 8.67 3.71 2.06
CA LEU A 35 10.05 3.56 2.50
C LEU A 35 10.41 4.66 3.50
N ALA A 36 11.22 4.32 4.49
CA ALA A 36 11.82 5.29 5.39
C ALA A 36 12.95 6.09 4.67
N PRO A 37 13.45 7.18 5.28
CA PRO A 37 14.70 7.80 4.83
C PRO A 37 15.88 6.82 4.81
N PHE A 38 16.93 7.10 4.03
CA PHE A 38 18.08 6.20 3.86
C PHE A 38 19.09 6.18 5.03
N HIS A 39 18.70 6.68 6.20
CA HIS A 39 19.52 6.78 7.42
C HIS A 39 20.93 7.35 7.12
N ASP A 40 21.98 6.75 7.68
CA ASP A 40 23.39 7.18 7.52
C ASP A 40 23.94 7.01 6.09
N PHE A 41 23.13 6.50 5.17
CA PHE A 41 23.57 6.16 3.81
C PHE A 41 23.05 7.13 2.75
N ASP A 42 22.35 8.19 3.14
CA ASP A 42 21.76 9.12 2.17
C ASP A 42 22.82 9.70 1.20
N GLY A 43 24.02 9.97 1.70
CA GLY A 43 25.16 10.46 0.90
C GLY A 43 25.79 9.44 -0.05
N VAL A 44 25.47 8.15 0.05
CA VAL A 44 25.97 7.10 -0.88
C VAL A 44 24.88 6.53 -1.79
N VAL A 45 23.61 6.86 -1.53
CA VAL A 45 22.50 6.46 -2.39
C VAL A 45 22.42 7.40 -3.59
N THR A 46 22.82 6.89 -4.75
CA THR A 46 22.90 7.64 -6.00
C THR A 46 21.53 8.03 -6.52
N THR A 47 21.48 9.02 -7.43
CA THR A 47 20.25 9.42 -8.11
C THR A 47 19.64 8.24 -8.88
N GLU A 48 20.44 7.47 -9.61
CA GLU A 48 19.97 6.29 -10.35
C GLU A 48 19.28 5.25 -9.45
N MET A 49 19.80 5.02 -8.24
CA MET A 49 19.16 4.13 -7.26
C MET A 49 17.80 4.67 -6.80
N ARG A 50 17.68 5.99 -6.60
CA ARG A 50 16.42 6.65 -6.21
C ARG A 50 15.40 6.58 -7.34
N ASP A 51 15.82 6.90 -8.56
CA ASP A 51 14.99 6.83 -9.76
C ASP A 51 14.46 5.41 -9.98
N THR A 52 15.31 4.40 -9.73
CA THR A 52 14.90 2.98 -9.81
C THR A 52 13.81 2.66 -8.78
N LEU A 53 13.94 3.14 -7.54
CA LEU A 53 12.94 2.92 -6.49
C LEU A 53 11.61 3.63 -6.84
N ASP A 54 11.66 4.83 -7.40
CA ASP A 54 10.47 5.57 -7.85
C ASP A 54 9.76 4.86 -9.00
N ALA A 55 10.53 4.34 -9.97
CA ALA A 55 9.99 3.55 -11.07
C ALA A 55 9.33 2.25 -10.56
N VAL A 56 9.95 1.57 -9.60
CA VAL A 56 9.38 0.37 -8.97
C VAL A 56 8.10 0.70 -8.20
N ALA A 57 8.10 1.78 -7.40
CA ALA A 57 6.92 2.21 -6.67
C ALA A 57 5.75 2.56 -7.61
N ALA A 58 6.03 3.24 -8.72
CA ALA A 58 5.04 3.53 -9.74
C ALA A 58 4.50 2.26 -10.40
N GLY A 59 5.39 1.32 -10.75
CA GLY A 59 5.02 0.04 -11.36
C GLY A 59 4.18 -0.86 -10.43
N LEU A 60 4.48 -0.86 -9.13
CA LEU A 60 3.66 -1.56 -8.14
C LEU A 60 2.29 -0.90 -7.97
N LYS A 61 2.22 0.44 -8.01
CA LYS A 61 0.97 1.19 -7.85
C LYS A 61 0.04 1.09 -9.06
N ASN A 62 0.61 1.07 -10.28
CA ASN A 62 -0.16 0.98 -11.52
C ASN A 62 -0.36 -0.47 -12.00
N GLY A 63 0.22 -1.45 -11.30
CA GLY A 63 0.09 -2.87 -11.60
C GLY A 63 0.97 -3.39 -12.74
N SER A 64 1.87 -2.58 -13.30
CA SER A 64 2.83 -3.05 -14.32
C SER A 64 3.93 -3.94 -13.75
N ILE A 65 4.21 -3.82 -12.45
CA ILE A 65 5.03 -4.75 -11.67
C ILE A 65 4.08 -5.56 -10.79
N THR A 66 4.02 -6.86 -11.04
CA THR A 66 3.26 -7.79 -10.21
C THR A 66 4.15 -8.44 -9.16
N THR A 67 3.54 -8.84 -8.06
CA THR A 67 4.18 -9.69 -7.05
C THR A 67 3.43 -11.01 -7.00
N TRP A 68 3.99 -12.02 -6.34
CA TRP A 68 3.28 -13.28 -6.08
C TRP A 68 2.03 -13.09 -5.21
N TYR A 69 1.90 -11.94 -4.52
CA TYR A 69 0.66 -11.51 -3.92
C TYR A 69 -0.21 -10.86 -5.00
N GLU A 70 -0.93 -11.70 -5.73
CA GLU A 70 -2.03 -11.29 -6.60
C GLU A 70 -3.21 -10.91 -5.69
N LEU A 71 -3.75 -9.69 -5.85
CA LEU A 71 -4.98 -9.25 -5.15
C LEU A 71 -6.23 -10.07 -5.58
N SER A 72 -6.05 -11.16 -6.34
CA SER A 72 -7.06 -12.18 -6.65
C SER A 72 -7.87 -12.68 -5.46
N TRP A 73 -7.37 -12.59 -4.22
CA TRP A 73 -8.16 -12.92 -3.03
C TRP A 73 -9.31 -11.93 -2.77
N LEU A 74 -9.18 -10.66 -3.17
CA LEU A 74 -10.29 -9.69 -3.20
C LEU A 74 -11.12 -9.79 -4.49
N ALA A 75 -10.50 -10.14 -5.62
CA ALA A 75 -11.23 -10.36 -6.87
C ALA A 75 -12.19 -11.57 -6.78
N LEU A 76 -11.77 -12.66 -6.11
CA LEU A 76 -12.61 -13.85 -5.86
C LEU A 76 -13.67 -13.63 -4.78
N ALA A 77 -13.47 -12.70 -3.83
CA ALA A 77 -14.50 -12.35 -2.85
C ALA A 77 -15.68 -11.59 -3.49
N THR A 78 -15.43 -10.89 -4.60
CA THR A 78 -16.48 -10.15 -5.34
C THR A 78 -17.41 -11.09 -6.12
N ASP A 79 -16.96 -12.31 -6.42
CA ASP A 79 -17.74 -13.35 -7.13
C ASP A 79 -18.68 -14.15 -6.22
N CYS A 80 -18.54 -14.07 -4.89
CA CYS A 80 -19.37 -14.86 -3.96
C CYS A 80 -20.76 -14.24 -3.69
N CYS A 81 -21.01 -13.00 -4.14
CA CYS A 81 -22.24 -12.25 -3.84
C CYS A 81 -22.88 -11.59 -5.07
N GLN A 82 -22.70 -12.18 -6.26
CA GLN A 82 -23.50 -11.83 -7.43
C GLN A 82 -24.77 -12.70 -7.44
N PRO A 83 -25.98 -12.13 -7.58
CA PRO A 83 -27.21 -12.92 -7.56
C PRO A 83 -27.30 -13.78 -8.83
N GLY A 84 -27.16 -15.10 -8.68
CA GLY A 84 -27.32 -16.05 -9.80
C GLY A 84 -26.30 -17.18 -9.90
N ARG A 85 -25.39 -17.35 -8.93
CA ARG A 85 -24.67 -18.61 -8.70
C ARG A 85 -24.89 -19.11 -7.29
#